data_AF-A0A3D5NCG6-F1
#
_entry.id   AF-A0A3D5NCG6-F1
#
_cell.length_a   1.000
_cell.length_b   1.000
_cell.length_c   1.000
_cell.angle_alpha   90.00
_cell.angle_beta   90.00
_cell.angle_gamma   90.00
#
_symmetry.space_group_name_H-M   'P 1'
#
loop_
_entity.id
_entity.type
_entity.pdbx_description
1 polymer ?
#
loop_
_entity_poly.entity_id
_entity_poly.type
_entity_poly.pdbx_seq_one_letter_code
_entity_poly.pdbx_strand_id
1 'polypeptide(L)'
;TRPYGIWTGNVFSGMVRHNGDPVPFAEVEVEYANDGSVILPNATFATQVIKADANGIFHYAMPKDGWWVFAALIEDGTMAAPNSEQQVPVERGGVIWVKTDAMN
;
A
#
# COMPACT_ATOMS: atom_id res chain seq x y z
N THR A 1 -1.68 -0.71 15.47
CA THR A 1 -2.04 0.71 15.31
C THR A 1 -3.43 0.79 14.68
N ARG A 2 -4.26 1.78 15.00
CA ARG A 2 -5.56 1.98 14.35
C ARG A 2 -5.33 2.73 13.03
N PRO A 3 -6.14 2.51 11.97
CA PRO A 3 -5.99 3.21 10.70
C PRO A 3 -6.42 4.70 10.73
N TYR A 4 -6.43 5.32 11.90
CA TYR A 4 -6.91 6.69 12.15
C TYR A 4 -6.36 7.20 13.49
N GLY A 5 -6.56 8.49 13.78
CA GLY A 5 -5.98 9.15 14.96
C GLY A 5 -4.47 9.33 14.81
N ILE A 6 -4.03 9.57 13.58
CA ILE A 6 -2.65 9.77 13.19
C ILE A 6 -2.54 11.22 12.70
N TRP A 7 -1.56 11.97 13.20
CA TRP A 7 -1.35 13.33 12.73
C TRP A 7 -0.60 13.33 11.40
N THR A 8 -0.85 14.32 10.55
CA THR A 8 0.00 14.60 9.39
C THR A 8 1.47 14.68 9.81
N GLY A 9 2.36 14.03 9.07
CA GLY A 9 3.78 13.92 9.38
C GLY A 9 4.16 12.78 10.33
N ASN A 10 3.21 12.13 11.00
CA ASN A 10 3.51 10.89 11.74
C ASN A 10 3.90 9.77 10.79
N VAL A 11 4.69 8.83 11.31
CA VAL A 11 5.06 7.60 10.61
C VAL A 11 4.00 6.53 10.85
N PHE A 12 3.44 5.99 9.77
CA PHE A 12 2.74 4.71 9.80
C PHE A 12 3.71 3.58 9.52
N SER A 13 3.62 2.52 10.31
CA SER A 13 4.39 1.28 10.12
C SER A 13 3.43 0.12 9.91
N GLY A 14 3.61 -0.61 8.82
CA GLY A 14 2.85 -1.81 8.49
C GLY A 14 3.76 -3.03 8.35
N MET A 15 3.19 -4.23 8.47
CA MET A 15 3.87 -5.49 8.17
C MET A 15 3.07 -6.25 7.13
N VAL A 16 3.68 -6.52 5.98
CA VAL A 16 3.10 -7.35 4.93
C VAL A 16 3.17 -8.80 5.37
N ARG A 17 2.03 -9.49 5.32
CA ARG A 17 1.94 -10.91 5.64
C ARG A 17 1.13 -11.64 4.57
N HIS A 18 1.49 -12.89 4.34
CA HIS A 18 0.75 -13.82 3.52
C HIS A 18 0.65 -15.16 4.25
N ASN A 19 -0.57 -15.68 4.39
CA ASN A 19 -0.84 -16.91 5.16
C ASN A 19 -0.29 -16.93 6.60
N GLY A 20 -0.15 -15.74 7.22
CA GLY A 20 0.35 -15.58 8.58
C GLY A 20 1.84 -15.26 8.68
N ASP A 21 2.61 -15.51 7.61
CA ASP A 21 4.05 -15.30 7.57
C ASP A 21 4.40 -13.92 6.98
N PRO A 22 5.47 -13.26 7.45
CA PRO A 22 5.95 -12.01 6.84
C PRO A 22 6.37 -12.22 5.40
N VAL A 23 6.16 -11.21 4.55
CA VAL A 23 6.66 -11.19 3.17
C VAL A 23 7.85 -10.25 3.08
N PRO A 24 9.10 -10.75 3.06
CA PRO A 24 10.29 -9.92 2.92
C PRO A 24 10.24 -9.13 1.61
N PHE A 25 10.67 -7.88 1.65
CA PHE A 25 10.92 -7.12 0.43
C PHE A 25 9.70 -6.95 -0.49
N ALA A 26 8.49 -7.10 0.05
CA ALA A 26 7.25 -6.86 -0.68
C ALA A 26 7.20 -5.43 -1.20
N GLU A 27 6.71 -5.26 -2.42
CA GLU A 27 6.36 -3.94 -2.97
C GLU A 27 5.02 -3.50 -2.36
N VAL A 28 4.95 -2.22 -2.01
CA VAL A 28 3.77 -1.59 -1.45
C VAL A 28 3.49 -0.33 -2.23
N GLU A 29 2.39 -0.31 -2.96
CA GLU A 29 1.88 0.88 -3.61
C GLU A 29 1.27 1.81 -2.55
N VAL A 30 1.55 3.10 -2.67
CA VAL A 30 1.08 4.15 -1.78
C VAL A 30 0.43 5.24 -2.61
N GLU A 31 -0.83 5.55 -2.28
CA GLU A 31 -1.56 6.63 -2.94
C GLU A 31 -2.29 7.50 -1.92
N TYR A 32 -2.45 8.77 -2.28
CA TYR A 32 -3.32 9.71 -1.57
C TYR A 32 -4.67 9.78 -2.29
N ALA A 33 -5.78 9.71 -1.55
CA ALA A 33 -7.11 9.95 -2.09
C ALA A 33 -7.29 11.43 -2.46
N ASN A 34 -6.69 11.82 -3.57
CA ASN A 34 -6.70 13.17 -4.09
C ASN A 34 -8.05 13.47 -4.74
N ASP A 35 -8.76 14.47 -4.23
CA ASP A 35 -10.00 15.01 -4.81
C ASP A 35 -9.76 16.02 -5.95
N GLY A 36 -8.50 16.18 -6.36
CA GLY A 36 -8.05 17.17 -7.34
C GLY A 36 -7.42 18.41 -6.72
N SER A 37 -7.40 18.53 -5.38
CA SER A 37 -6.77 19.64 -4.67
C SER A 37 -5.23 19.62 -4.73
N VAL A 38 -4.62 18.46 -4.98
CA VAL A 38 -3.17 18.32 -5.11
C VAL A 38 -2.77 18.20 -6.58
N ILE A 39 -1.93 19.13 -7.05
CA ILE A 39 -1.30 19.04 -8.37
C ILE A 39 -0.08 18.12 -8.27
N LEU A 40 -0.12 16.99 -8.98
CA LEU A 40 0.99 16.04 -9.01
C LEU A 40 2.12 16.58 -9.89
N PRO A 41 3.40 16.49 -9.44
CA PRO A 41 4.54 16.90 -10.27
C PRO A 41 4.69 16.10 -11.57
N ASN A 42 4.35 14.82 -11.54
CA ASN A 42 4.28 13.91 -12.69
C ASN A 42 3.50 12.63 -12.32
N ALA A 43 3.33 11.71 -13.28
CA ALA A 43 2.55 10.47 -13.10
C ALA A 43 3.05 9.53 -11.99
N THR A 44 4.35 9.52 -11.66
CA THR A 44 4.89 8.64 -10.60
C THR A 44 4.49 9.07 -9.19
N PHE A 45 3.86 10.24 -9.04
CA PHE A 45 3.31 10.69 -7.76
C PHE A 45 1.85 10.25 -7.54
N ALA A 46 1.18 9.74 -8.58
CA ALA A 46 -0.16 9.17 -8.45
C ALA A 46 -0.09 7.86 -7.65
N THR A 47 0.84 6.99 -8.05
CA THR A 47 1.14 5.72 -7.40
C THR A 47 2.62 5.67 -7.08
N GLN A 48 2.96 5.78 -5.79
CA GLN A 48 4.33 5.59 -5.32
C GLN A 48 4.54 4.12 -4.97
N VAL A 49 5.73 3.59 -5.21
CA VAL A 49 6.07 2.22 -4.78
C VAL A 49 7.17 2.30 -3.74
N ILE A 50 6.92 1.73 -2.56
CA ILE A 50 7.92 1.51 -1.51
C ILE A 50 8.16 0.02 -1.33
N LYS A 51 9.22 -0.33 -0.61
CA LYS A 51 9.61 -1.72 -0.38
C LYS A 51 9.70 -2.01 1.10
N ALA A 52 9.10 -3.12 1.52
CA ALA A 52 9.26 -3.62 2.87
C ALA A 52 10.70 -4.11 3.14
N ASP A 53 11.08 -4.21 4.41
CA ASP A 53 12.36 -4.77 4.82
C ASP A 53 12.35 -6.31 4.82
N ALA A 54 13.44 -6.92 5.31
CA ALA A 54 13.57 -8.37 5.39
C ALA A 54 12.54 -9.05 6.32
N ASN A 55 11.91 -8.29 7.22
CA ASN A 55 10.86 -8.76 8.12
C ASN A 55 9.45 -8.42 7.60
N GLY A 56 9.34 -7.96 6.36
CA GLY A 56 8.09 -7.52 5.75
C GLY A 56 7.55 -6.21 6.33
N ILE A 57 8.38 -5.43 7.05
CA ILE A 57 7.97 -4.16 7.65
C ILE A 57 8.22 -3.01 6.67
N PHE A 58 7.24 -2.12 6.51
CA PHE A 58 7.42 -0.86 5.79
C PHE A 58 7.05 0.33 6.68
N HIS A 59 7.59 1.49 6.31
CA HIS A 59 7.35 2.76 6.98
C HIS A 59 7.00 3.83 5.95
N TYR A 60 6.03 4.68 6.27
CA TYR A 60 5.70 5.82 5.44
C TYR A 60 5.25 7.01 6.30
N ALA A 61 5.81 8.18 6.04
CA ALA A 61 5.39 9.43 6.66
C ALA A 61 4.45 10.16 5.71
N MET A 62 3.20 10.36 6.11
CA MET A 62 2.16 10.95 5.26
C MET A 62 2.25 12.49 5.32
N PRO A 63 2.59 13.18 4.23
CA PRO A 63 2.83 14.62 4.24
C PRO A 63 1.56 15.47 4.25
N LYS A 64 0.38 14.87 4.02
CA LYS A 64 -0.89 15.59 3.92
C LYS A 64 -1.99 14.88 4.72
N ASP A 65 -2.86 15.68 5.33
CA ASP A 65 -4.10 15.24 5.96
C ASP A 65 -5.06 14.59 4.95
N GLY A 66 -5.85 13.62 5.40
CA GLY A 66 -6.78 12.85 4.58
C GLY A 66 -6.42 11.38 4.47
N TRP A 67 -6.98 10.73 3.45
CA TRP A 67 -6.90 9.28 3.27
C TRP A 67 -5.71 8.87 2.40
N TRP A 68 -4.97 7.87 2.89
CA TRP A 68 -3.86 7.22 2.22
C TRP A 68 -4.14 5.73 2.12
N VAL A 69 -3.83 5.13 0.98
CA VAL A 69 -3.94 3.68 0.77
C VAL A 69 -2.55 3.08 0.66
N PHE A 70 -2.39 1.92 1.26
CA PHE A 70 -1.22 1.05 1.12
C PHE A 70 -1.69 -0.28 0.56
N ALA A 71 -1.19 -0.66 -0.63
CA ALA A 71 -1.51 -1.93 -1.27
C ALA A 71 -0.23 -2.75 -1.46
N ALA A 72 -0.08 -3.82 -0.69
CA ALA A 72 1.01 -4.76 -0.87
C ALA A 72 0.60 -5.83 -1.88
N LEU A 73 1.27 -5.88 -3.02
CA LEU A 73 0.98 -6.82 -4.11
C LEU A 73 2.03 -7.92 -4.11
N ILE A 74 1.58 -9.18 -4.19
CA ILE A 74 2.46 -10.34 -4.30
C ILE A 74 1.96 -11.29 -5.39
N GLU A 75 2.86 -12.03 -5.99
CA GLU A 75 2.49 -13.22 -6.78
C GLU A 75 2.16 -14.38 -5.83
N ASP A 76 1.02 -15.04 -6.05
CA ASP A 76 0.61 -16.21 -5.26
C ASP A 76 0.06 -17.33 -6.14
N GLY A 77 0.99 -18.00 -6.81
CA GLY A 77 0.72 -19.15 -7.66
C GLY A 77 0.03 -18.76 -8.97
N THR A 78 -0.75 -19.69 -9.52
CA THR A 78 -1.43 -19.51 -10.79
C THR A 78 -2.90 -19.95 -10.72
N MET A 79 -3.73 -19.41 -11.59
CA MET A 79 -5.09 -19.91 -11.82
C MET A 79 -5.42 -19.98 -13.31
N ALA A 80 -6.43 -20.77 -13.66
CA ALA A 80 -6.94 -20.84 -15.03
C ALA A 80 -7.51 -19.48 -15.45
N ALA A 81 -7.09 -18.98 -16.62
CA ALA A 81 -7.68 -17.77 -17.20
C ALA A 81 -9.17 -18.00 -17.53
N PRO A 82 -10.01 -16.95 -17.52
CA PRO A 82 -11.43 -17.09 -17.84
C PRO A 82 -11.64 -17.80 -19.19
N ASN A 83 -12.40 -18.90 -19.17
CA ASN A 83 -12.69 -19.74 -20.34
C ASN A 83 -11.46 -20.38 -21.02
N SER A 84 -10.39 -20.64 -20.28
CA SER A 84 -9.17 -21.29 -20.79
C SER A 84 -8.57 -22.23 -19.75
N GLU A 85 -7.85 -23.27 -20.20
CA GLU A 85 -7.03 -24.12 -19.31
C GLU A 85 -5.66 -23.50 -19.00
N GLN A 86 -5.30 -22.43 -19.71
CA GLN A 86 -4.03 -21.72 -19.51
C GLN A 86 -3.93 -21.17 -18.09
N GLN A 87 -2.90 -21.59 -17.37
CA GLN A 87 -2.54 -21.05 -16.06
C GLN A 87 -1.86 -19.69 -16.21
N VAL A 88 -2.36 -18.69 -15.49
CA VAL A 88 -1.79 -17.34 -15.42
C VAL A 88 -1.42 -16.98 -13.99
N PRO A 89 -0.35 -16.19 -13.76
CA PRO A 89 0.02 -15.73 -12.43
C PRO A 89 -1.13 -15.02 -11.73
N VAL A 90 -1.28 -15.28 -10.44
CA VAL A 90 -2.23 -14.58 -9.58
C VAL A 90 -1.50 -13.52 -8.81
N GLU A 91 -1.92 -12.27 -8.97
CA GLU A 91 -1.55 -11.22 -8.04
C GLU A 91 -2.56 -11.21 -6.87
N ARG A 92 -2.05 -11.19 -5.64
CA ARG A 92 -2.86 -10.95 -4.45
C ARG A 92 -2.45 -9.66 -3.78
N GLY A 93 -3.44 -8.79 -3.57
CA GLY A 93 -3.27 -7.52 -2.88
C GLY A 93 -3.78 -7.54 -1.44
N GLY A 94 -2.93 -7.12 -0.51
CA GLY A 94 -3.33 -6.72 0.83
C GLY A 94 -3.47 -5.20 0.91
N VAL A 95 -4.69 -4.71 1.12
CA VAL A 95 -4.99 -3.26 1.08
C VAL A 95 -5.40 -2.75 2.46
N ILE A 96 -4.81 -1.64 2.89
CA ILE A 96 -5.24 -0.90 4.08
C ILE A 96 -5.32 0.60 3.79
N TRP A 97 -6.39 1.21 4.27
CA TRP A 97 -6.59 2.65 4.26
C TRP A 97 -6.22 3.24 5.62
N VAL A 98 -5.49 4.35 5.62
CA VAL A 98 -5.07 5.08 6.80
C VAL A 98 -5.47 6.54 6.64
N LYS A 99 -6.12 7.10 7.66
CA LYS A 99 -6.46 8.53 7.69
C LYS A 99 -5.50 9.29 8.59
N THR A 100 -4.97 10.40 8.09
CA THR A 100 -4.31 11.39 8.92
C THR A 100 -5.14 12.66 9.07
N ASP A 101 -5.01 13.33 10.21
CA ASP A 101 -5.65 14.61 10.50
C ASP A 101 -4.56 15.68 10.74
N ALA A 102 -4.86 16.95 10.48
CA ALA A 102 -3.94 18.06 10.76
C ALA A 102 -3.92 18.41 12.25
N MET A 103 -2.76 18.81 12.79
CA MET A 103 -2.69 19.45 14.11
C MET A 103 -3.19 20.89 13.98
N ASN A 104 -4.21 21.26 14.77
CA ASN A 104 -4.75 22.62 14.84
C ASN A 104 -4.22 23.38 16.06
#